data_AF-A0A954U8D1-F1
#
_entry.id   AF-A0A954U8D1-F1
#
_cell.length_a   1.000
_cell.length_b   1.000
_cell.length_c   1.000
_cell.angle_alpha   90.00
_cell.angle_beta   90.00
_cell.angle_gamma   90.00
#
_symmetry.space_group_name_H-M   'P 1'
#
loop_
_entity.id
_entity.type
_entity.pdbx_description
1 polymer ?
#
loop_
_entity_poly.entity_id
_entity_poly.type
_entity_poly.pdbx_seq_one_letter_code
_entity_poly.pdbx_strand_id
1 'polypeptide(L)'
;YNYWKSKGFRISEPRFPLVSVVFSNRPSYLAYAEREIGKSAESMIGYYNMKTNRMVTYDMTGVDGVVPRGTRIASPVVIQHILSQPQAERTVATIIHEAVHQLAYNSGLQVRLADNPLWLSEGIAMFFETPDANNPKGWGAIGKVNPHNMRLFAQYVPQRPADSLLTLISQDQRLRSAETSSQAYPESWALTYYLMIIKNKQFVAYLKELADQTPLAGEASERERIELFQKHFGADLTELDKDLINFYRRM
;
A
#
# COMPACT_ATOMS: atom_id res chain seq x y z
N TYR A 1 6.30 11.78 -8.63
CA TYR A 1 7.17 12.98 -8.52
C TYR A 1 6.42 14.25 -8.12
N ASN A 2 5.55 14.80 -8.98
CA ASN A 2 4.89 16.10 -8.71
C ASN A 2 4.11 16.16 -7.40
N TYR A 3 3.37 15.10 -7.06
CA TYR A 3 2.62 15.03 -5.80
C TYR A 3 3.52 15.28 -4.58
N TRP A 4 4.56 14.46 -4.39
CA TRP A 4 5.51 14.61 -3.28
C TRP A 4 6.27 15.93 -3.31
N LYS A 5 6.71 16.39 -4.49
CA LYS A 5 7.40 17.67 -4.66
C LYS A 5 6.54 18.84 -4.15
N SER A 6 5.25 18.85 -4.49
CA SER A 6 4.30 19.88 -4.02
C SER A 6 4.07 19.87 -2.51
N LYS A 7 4.31 18.73 -1.84
CA LYS A 7 4.25 18.61 -0.37
C LYS A 7 5.59 18.88 0.31
N GLY A 8 6.64 19.22 -0.44
CA GLY A 8 7.96 19.50 0.12
C GLY A 8 8.81 18.26 0.42
N PHE A 9 8.48 17.10 -0.17
CA PHE A 9 9.32 15.90 -0.18
C PHE A 9 9.92 15.72 -1.58
N ARG A 10 11.24 15.64 -1.67
CA ARG A 10 11.93 15.43 -2.95
C ARG A 10 12.22 13.94 -3.10
N ILE A 11 11.65 13.33 -4.12
CA ILE A 11 12.00 11.98 -4.56
C ILE A 11 12.89 12.05 -5.81
N SER A 12 13.77 11.08 -5.99
CA SER A 12 14.71 10.95 -7.11
C SER A 12 14.25 9.92 -8.13
N GLU A 13 14.73 10.04 -9.36
CA GLU A 13 14.52 8.98 -10.35
C GLU A 13 15.29 7.70 -9.95
N PRO A 14 14.70 6.51 -10.13
CA PRO A 14 15.38 5.25 -9.91
C PRO A 14 16.69 5.18 -10.70
N ARG A 15 17.78 4.87 -10.00
CA ARG A 15 19.10 4.67 -10.61
C ARG A 15 19.12 3.50 -11.61
N PHE A 16 18.29 2.50 -11.36
CA PHE A 16 18.21 1.27 -12.16
C PHE A 16 16.79 1.06 -12.69
N PRO A 17 16.64 0.32 -13.80
CA PRO A 17 15.31 -0.05 -14.30
C PRO A 17 14.49 -0.77 -13.23
N LEU A 18 13.22 -0.39 -13.12
CA LEU A 18 12.25 -1.06 -12.27
C LEU A 18 11.71 -2.28 -13.02
N VAL A 19 11.90 -3.48 -12.44
CA VAL A 19 11.58 -4.74 -13.11
C VAL A 19 10.23 -5.26 -12.61
N SER A 20 9.35 -5.59 -13.55
CA SER A 20 8.11 -6.34 -13.31
C SER A 20 8.16 -7.67 -14.07
N VAL A 21 7.87 -8.76 -13.36
CA VAL A 21 7.82 -10.13 -13.91
C VAL A 21 6.36 -10.55 -13.98
N VAL A 22 5.87 -10.76 -15.20
CA VAL A 22 4.48 -11.15 -15.46
C VAL A 22 4.46 -12.57 -16.02
N PHE A 23 3.95 -13.52 -15.24
CA PHE A 23 3.76 -14.90 -15.68
C PHE A 23 2.52 -15.01 -16.59
N SER A 24 2.54 -15.93 -17.54
CA SER A 24 1.41 -16.13 -18.46
C SER A 24 0.15 -16.70 -17.81
N ASN A 25 0.28 -17.33 -16.62
CA ASN A 25 -0.84 -17.95 -15.92
C ASN A 25 -0.54 -18.12 -14.42
N ARG A 26 -1.61 -18.29 -13.64
CA ARG A 26 -1.55 -18.47 -12.19
C ARG A 26 -0.70 -19.67 -11.74
N PRO A 27 -0.78 -20.87 -12.36
CA PRO A 27 0.08 -22.00 -11.97
C PRO A 27 1.58 -21.71 -12.06
N SER A 28 2.03 -21.06 -13.14
CA SER A 28 3.45 -20.70 -13.31
C SER A 28 3.88 -19.65 -12.30
N TYR A 29 3.00 -18.68 -12.00
CA TYR A 29 3.23 -17.72 -10.93
C TYR A 29 3.37 -18.38 -9.57
N LEU A 30 2.46 -19.29 -9.19
CA LEU A 30 2.52 -19.97 -7.90
C LEU A 30 3.80 -20.79 -7.75
N ALA A 31 4.20 -21.53 -8.79
CA ALA A 31 5.43 -22.32 -8.78
C ALA A 31 6.70 -21.48 -8.54
N TYR A 32 6.70 -20.21 -8.96
CA TYR A 32 7.75 -19.24 -8.66
C TYR A 32 7.58 -18.60 -7.28
N ALA A 33 6.39 -18.07 -7.01
CA ALA A 33 6.08 -17.26 -5.83
C ALA A 33 6.16 -18.04 -4.53
N GLU A 34 5.74 -19.31 -4.51
CA GLU A 34 5.86 -20.16 -3.32
C GLU A 34 7.32 -20.30 -2.85
N ARG A 35 8.29 -20.21 -3.76
CA ARG A 35 9.72 -20.26 -3.40
C ARG A 35 10.23 -18.97 -2.79
N GLU A 36 9.60 -17.84 -3.09
CA GLU A 36 10.01 -16.52 -2.57
C GLU A 36 9.26 -16.12 -1.30
N ILE A 37 7.95 -16.35 -1.25
CA ILE A 37 7.04 -15.84 -0.20
C ILE A 37 6.21 -16.95 0.47
N GLY A 38 6.47 -18.22 0.15
CA GLY A 38 5.78 -19.36 0.75
C GLY A 38 4.28 -19.42 0.41
N LYS A 39 3.49 -20.00 1.32
CA LYS A 39 2.05 -20.22 1.13
C LYS A 39 1.22 -18.95 0.96
N SER A 40 1.74 -17.80 1.39
CA SER A 40 1.11 -16.49 1.15
C SER A 40 0.90 -16.19 -0.34
N ALA A 41 1.68 -16.83 -1.23
CA ALA A 41 1.50 -16.72 -2.67
C ALA A 41 0.09 -17.13 -3.15
N GLU A 42 -0.59 -18.04 -2.46
CA GLU A 42 -1.90 -18.54 -2.87
C GLU A 42 -2.99 -17.47 -2.80
N SER A 43 -2.88 -16.52 -1.87
CA SER A 43 -3.87 -15.45 -1.67
C SER A 43 -3.49 -14.14 -2.37
N MET A 44 -2.30 -14.04 -2.95
CA MET A 44 -1.77 -12.82 -3.57
C MET A 44 -1.83 -12.90 -5.10
N ILE A 45 -2.36 -11.86 -5.74
CA ILE A 45 -2.38 -11.73 -7.21
C ILE A 45 -1.12 -11.05 -7.78
N GLY A 46 -0.32 -10.46 -6.90
CA GLY A 46 1.02 -9.96 -7.17
C GLY A 46 1.67 -9.54 -5.86
N TYR A 47 2.99 -9.32 -5.90
CA TYR A 47 3.75 -8.81 -4.77
C TYR A 47 5.01 -8.08 -5.25
N TYR A 48 5.46 -7.09 -4.49
CA TYR A 48 6.78 -6.52 -4.57
C TYR A 48 7.71 -7.23 -3.59
N ASN A 49 8.82 -7.76 -4.10
CA ASN A 49 9.84 -8.39 -3.27
C ASN A 49 10.98 -7.42 -2.96
N MET A 50 11.07 -7.01 -1.69
CA MET A 50 12.09 -6.07 -1.23
C MET A 50 13.53 -6.58 -1.42
N LYS A 51 13.76 -7.90 -1.37
CA LYS A 51 15.09 -8.51 -1.57
C LYS A 51 15.51 -8.46 -3.03
N THR A 52 14.65 -8.93 -3.94
CA THR A 52 14.96 -9.00 -5.37
C THR A 52 14.72 -7.67 -6.11
N ASN A 53 14.03 -6.73 -5.47
CA ASN A 53 13.63 -5.42 -6.02
C ASN A 53 12.71 -5.54 -7.26
N ARG A 54 11.87 -6.58 -7.29
CA ARG A 54 11.00 -6.91 -8.42
C ARG A 54 9.55 -6.93 -7.97
N MET A 55 8.68 -6.42 -8.84
CA MET A 55 7.26 -6.74 -8.80
C MET A 55 7.05 -8.06 -9.54
N VAL A 56 6.24 -8.96 -8.98
CA VAL A 56 5.90 -10.25 -9.57
C VAL A 56 4.39 -10.40 -9.60
N THR A 57 3.82 -10.76 -10.75
CA THR A 57 2.37 -11.00 -10.94
C THR A 57 2.15 -11.96 -12.12
N TYR A 58 0.90 -12.19 -12.52
CA TYR A 58 0.55 -12.98 -13.69
C TYR A 58 -0.50 -12.29 -14.54
N ASP A 59 -0.65 -12.75 -15.78
CA ASP A 59 -1.67 -12.29 -16.70
C ASP A 59 -3.05 -12.64 -16.15
N MET A 60 -3.73 -11.62 -15.64
CA MET A 60 -5.09 -11.70 -15.09
C MET A 60 -6.17 -11.56 -16.17
N THR A 61 -5.80 -11.14 -17.39
CA THR A 61 -6.75 -10.99 -18.50
C THR A 61 -7.13 -12.34 -19.12
N GLY A 62 -6.26 -13.34 -18.95
CA GLY A 62 -6.50 -14.74 -19.34
C GLY A 62 -7.21 -15.59 -18.28
N VAL A 63 -7.47 -15.03 -17.10
CA VAL A 63 -8.17 -15.70 -16.00
C VAL A 63 -9.65 -15.37 -16.15
N ASP A 64 -10.49 -16.39 -16.21
CA ASP A 64 -11.95 -16.31 -16.39
C ASP A 64 -12.49 -16.02 -17.81
N GLY A 65 -11.73 -16.34 -18.87
CA GLY A 65 -12.30 -16.40 -20.23
C GLY A 65 -12.85 -15.08 -20.78
N VAL A 66 -12.45 -13.95 -20.17
CA VAL A 66 -12.84 -12.58 -20.56
C VAL A 66 -12.35 -12.23 -21.97
N VAL A 67 -11.27 -12.88 -22.42
CA VAL A 67 -10.70 -12.72 -23.75
C VAL A 67 -10.79 -14.07 -24.49
N PRO A 68 -11.52 -14.17 -25.63
CA PRO A 68 -11.56 -15.38 -26.44
C PRO A 68 -10.14 -15.82 -26.80
N ARG A 69 -9.84 -17.13 -26.67
CA ARG A 69 -8.53 -17.70 -27.03
C ARG A 69 -8.12 -17.24 -28.43
N GLY A 70 -6.96 -16.58 -28.53
CA GLY A 70 -6.41 -16.05 -29.79
C GLY A 70 -6.64 -14.56 -30.05
N THR A 71 -7.38 -13.86 -29.20
CA THR A 71 -7.57 -12.40 -29.33
C THR A 71 -6.34 -11.66 -28.80
N ARG A 72 -5.79 -10.72 -29.58
CA ARG A 72 -4.70 -9.85 -29.11
C ARG A 72 -5.25 -8.88 -28.05
N ILE A 73 -4.70 -8.95 -26.83
CA ILE A 73 -5.05 -8.10 -25.66
C ILE A 73 -4.78 -6.59 -25.92
N ALA A 74 -4.11 -6.24 -27.02
CA ALA A 74 -3.83 -4.85 -27.41
C ALA A 74 -5.04 -4.06 -27.98
N SER A 75 -6.24 -4.66 -28.09
CA SER A 75 -7.42 -3.93 -28.56
C SER A 75 -7.95 -3.01 -27.45
N PRO A 76 -8.08 -1.69 -27.67
CA PRO A 76 -8.64 -0.76 -26.69
C PRO A 76 -10.04 -1.16 -26.19
N VAL A 77 -10.84 -1.80 -27.06
CA VAL A 77 -12.17 -2.31 -26.72
C VAL A 77 -12.11 -3.48 -25.74
N VAL A 78 -11.14 -4.39 -25.93
CA VAL A 78 -10.93 -5.53 -25.03
C VAL A 78 -10.41 -5.04 -23.67
N ILE A 79 -9.49 -4.08 -23.67
CA ILE A 79 -8.98 -3.45 -22.44
C ILE A 79 -10.12 -2.79 -21.67
N GLN A 80 -10.96 -2.00 -22.35
CA GLN A 80 -12.10 -1.35 -21.71
C GLN A 80 -13.11 -2.37 -21.16
N HIS A 81 -13.36 -3.46 -21.89
CA HIS A 81 -14.22 -4.53 -21.41
C HIS A 81 -13.67 -5.21 -20.16
N ILE A 82 -12.37 -5.52 -20.12
CA ILE A 82 -11.70 -6.07 -18.93
C ILE A 82 -11.81 -5.09 -17.76
N LEU A 83 -11.45 -3.82 -17.96
CA LEU A 83 -11.48 -2.80 -16.91
C LEU A 83 -12.89 -2.50 -16.37
N SER A 84 -13.94 -2.77 -17.16
CA SER A 84 -15.32 -2.63 -16.73
C SER A 84 -15.82 -3.74 -15.80
N GLN A 85 -15.06 -4.85 -15.66
CA GLN A 85 -15.44 -5.94 -14.77
C GLN A 85 -15.16 -5.59 -13.30
N PRO A 86 -16.05 -5.93 -12.35
CA PRO A 86 -15.82 -5.66 -10.92
C PRO A 86 -14.53 -6.26 -10.35
N GLN A 87 -14.08 -7.40 -10.89
CA GLN A 87 -12.83 -8.05 -10.48
C GLN A 87 -11.59 -7.27 -10.95
N ALA A 88 -11.72 -6.48 -12.02
CA ALA A 88 -10.61 -5.70 -12.56
C ALA A 88 -10.24 -4.52 -11.65
N GLU A 89 -11.19 -3.93 -10.92
CA GLU A 89 -10.89 -2.87 -9.94
C GLU A 89 -9.89 -3.35 -8.87
N ARG A 90 -10.13 -4.54 -8.29
CA ARG A 90 -9.21 -5.12 -7.30
C ARG A 90 -7.86 -5.47 -7.90
N THR A 91 -7.88 -5.98 -9.13
CA THR A 91 -6.66 -6.30 -9.88
C THR A 91 -5.80 -5.06 -10.13
N VAL A 92 -6.42 -3.99 -10.63
CA VAL A 92 -5.77 -2.70 -10.88
C VAL A 92 -5.24 -2.11 -9.58
N ALA A 93 -6.04 -2.14 -8.51
CA ALA A 93 -5.61 -1.68 -7.20
C ALA A 93 -4.34 -2.41 -6.74
N THR A 94 -4.29 -3.74 -6.80
CA THR A 94 -3.08 -4.48 -6.42
C THR A 94 -1.88 -4.19 -7.32
N ILE A 95 -2.06 -4.06 -8.64
CA ILE A 95 -0.94 -3.69 -9.52
C ILE A 95 -0.37 -2.32 -9.13
N ILE A 96 -1.24 -1.35 -8.86
CA ILE A 96 -0.82 -0.02 -8.43
C ILE A 96 -0.17 -0.08 -7.04
N HIS A 97 -0.72 -0.87 -6.12
CA HIS A 97 -0.17 -1.10 -4.79
C HIS A 97 1.29 -1.55 -4.85
N GLU A 98 1.58 -2.62 -5.60
CA GLU A 98 2.95 -3.14 -5.71
C GLU A 98 3.88 -2.20 -6.48
N ALA A 99 3.35 -1.48 -7.48
CA ALA A 99 4.11 -0.46 -8.18
C ALA A 99 4.47 0.72 -7.26
N VAL A 100 3.60 1.08 -6.30
CA VAL A 100 3.87 2.12 -5.30
C VAL A 100 4.98 1.66 -4.36
N HIS A 101 4.95 0.42 -3.87
CA HIS A 101 6.08 -0.14 -3.11
C HIS A 101 7.39 -0.03 -3.89
N GLN A 102 7.40 -0.51 -5.14
CA GLN A 102 8.60 -0.46 -5.98
C GLN A 102 9.10 0.98 -6.19
N LEU A 103 8.20 1.92 -6.49
CA LEU A 103 8.56 3.34 -6.66
C LEU A 103 9.07 3.94 -5.36
N ALA A 104 8.41 3.68 -4.22
CA ALA A 104 8.76 4.26 -2.94
C ALA A 104 10.19 3.87 -2.52
N TYR A 105 10.52 2.58 -2.60
CA TYR A 105 11.84 2.05 -2.25
C TYR A 105 12.97 2.41 -3.21
N ASN A 106 12.65 2.84 -4.44
CA ASN A 106 13.64 3.18 -5.47
C ASN A 106 13.73 4.67 -5.78
N SER A 107 12.94 5.51 -5.12
CA SER A 107 12.93 6.97 -5.32
C SER A 107 13.29 7.78 -4.06
N GLY A 108 13.68 7.09 -2.98
CA GLY A 108 14.07 7.73 -1.72
C GLY A 108 12.91 8.18 -0.85
N LEU A 109 11.67 7.75 -1.16
CA LEU A 109 10.53 7.94 -0.25
C LEU A 109 10.60 6.99 0.95
N GLN A 110 11.02 5.76 0.67
CA GLN A 110 11.29 4.71 1.66
C GLN A 110 12.67 4.12 1.39
N VAL A 111 13.33 3.63 2.44
CA VAL A 111 14.69 3.09 2.32
C VAL A 111 14.61 1.58 2.26
N ARG A 112 14.96 1.01 1.10
CA ARG A 112 14.92 -0.45 0.91
C ARG A 112 15.84 -1.14 1.93
N LEU A 113 15.33 -2.17 2.61
CA LEU A 113 16.02 -2.93 3.67
C LEU A 113 16.29 -2.15 4.98
N ALA A 114 15.71 -0.97 5.17
CA ALA A 114 15.63 -0.32 6.48
C ALA A 114 14.31 -0.67 7.20
N ASP A 115 14.19 -0.25 8.47
CA ASP A 115 13.01 -0.48 9.30
C ASP A 115 11.89 0.51 8.96
N ASN A 116 11.23 0.27 7.82
CA ASN A 116 10.05 1.02 7.42
C ASN A 116 8.83 0.41 8.13
N PRO A 117 8.12 1.13 9.01
CA PRO A 117 6.95 0.59 9.69
C PRO A 117 5.92 0.06 8.69
N LEU A 118 5.39 -1.15 8.89
CA LEU A 118 4.52 -1.77 7.89
C LEU A 118 3.23 -0.96 7.68
N TRP A 119 2.65 -0.39 8.75
CA TRP A 119 1.43 0.43 8.63
C TRP A 119 1.63 1.59 7.65
N LEU A 120 2.83 2.17 7.61
CA LEU A 120 3.16 3.29 6.75
C LEU A 120 3.37 2.82 5.31
N SER A 121 4.16 1.75 5.12
CA SER A 121 4.42 1.17 3.79
C SER A 121 3.11 0.79 3.11
N GLU A 122 2.27 0.01 3.79
CA GLU A 122 0.98 -0.43 3.30
C GLU A 122 0.00 0.73 3.15
N GLY A 123 -0.03 1.64 4.13
CA GLY A 123 -0.89 2.82 4.10
C GLY A 123 -0.60 3.75 2.93
N ILE A 124 0.69 3.96 2.58
CA ILE A 124 1.09 4.72 1.40
C ILE A 124 0.61 3.99 0.14
N ALA A 125 0.88 2.70 -0.02
CA ALA A 125 0.42 1.94 -1.18
C ALA A 125 -1.10 2.06 -1.35
N MET A 126 -1.86 1.87 -0.27
CA MET A 126 -3.33 1.99 -0.25
C MET A 126 -3.85 3.41 -0.50
N PHE A 127 -3.08 4.45 -0.21
CA PHE A 127 -3.45 5.84 -0.52
C PHE A 127 -3.41 6.14 -2.03
N PHE A 128 -2.52 5.47 -2.76
CA PHE A 128 -2.32 5.68 -4.20
C PHE A 128 -3.09 4.68 -5.07
N GLU A 129 -3.53 3.54 -4.53
CA GLU A 129 -4.12 2.44 -5.30
C GLU A 129 -5.59 2.63 -5.72
N THR A 130 -6.27 3.70 -5.27
CA THR A 130 -7.72 3.86 -5.43
C THR A 130 -8.18 3.64 -6.88
N PRO A 131 -8.90 2.54 -7.17
CA PRO A 131 -9.38 2.25 -8.52
C PRO A 131 -10.55 3.18 -8.90
N ASP A 132 -10.80 3.32 -10.20
CA ASP A 132 -11.93 4.08 -10.73
C ASP A 132 -12.36 3.49 -12.08
N ALA A 133 -13.43 2.70 -12.07
CA ALA A 133 -13.98 2.10 -13.29
C ALA A 133 -14.52 3.11 -14.31
N ASN A 134 -14.81 4.36 -13.89
CA ASN A 134 -15.21 5.42 -14.82
C ASN A 134 -14.00 6.09 -15.50
N ASN A 135 -12.78 5.80 -15.04
CA ASN A 135 -11.57 6.25 -15.70
C ASN A 135 -11.11 5.19 -16.73
N PRO A 136 -10.82 5.57 -18.00
CA PRO A 136 -10.31 4.63 -19.01
C PRO A 136 -9.03 3.88 -18.64
N LYS A 137 -8.28 4.36 -17.64
CA LYS A 137 -7.08 3.69 -17.09
C LYS A 137 -7.38 2.82 -15.86
N GLY A 138 -8.63 2.75 -15.40
CA GLY A 138 -9.05 2.03 -14.20
C GLY A 138 -8.62 2.66 -12.86
N TRP A 139 -8.08 3.89 -12.87
CA TRP A 139 -7.47 4.53 -11.69
C TRP A 139 -7.99 5.95 -11.44
N GLY A 140 -8.33 6.26 -10.18
CA GLY A 140 -9.12 7.45 -9.82
C GLY A 140 -8.36 8.76 -9.69
N ALA A 141 -7.03 8.73 -9.68
CA ALA A 141 -6.10 9.77 -9.25
C ALA A 141 -5.66 9.68 -7.77
N ILE A 142 -4.52 10.30 -7.51
CA ILE A 142 -3.83 10.28 -6.21
C ILE A 142 -4.72 10.92 -5.13
N GLY A 143 -4.90 10.21 -4.01
CA GLY A 143 -5.60 10.74 -2.84
C GLY A 143 -7.12 10.76 -2.94
N LYS A 144 -7.72 10.07 -3.92
CA LYS A 144 -9.14 9.72 -3.83
C LYS A 144 -9.36 8.71 -2.69
N VAL A 145 -10.46 8.84 -1.99
CA VAL A 145 -10.90 7.87 -0.98
C VAL A 145 -11.08 6.51 -1.62
N ASN A 146 -10.45 5.48 -1.07
CA ASN A 146 -10.71 4.09 -1.45
C ASN A 146 -11.99 3.60 -0.75
N PRO A 147 -13.11 3.38 -1.47
CA PRO A 147 -14.37 2.98 -0.84
C PRO A 147 -14.30 1.60 -0.18
N HIS A 148 -13.39 0.73 -0.64
CA HIS A 148 -13.17 -0.57 -0.03
C HIS A 148 -12.56 -0.42 1.37
N ASN A 149 -11.45 0.30 1.48
CA ASN A 149 -10.77 0.51 2.75
C ASN A 149 -11.62 1.34 3.72
N MET A 150 -12.36 2.34 3.21
CA MET A 150 -13.31 3.12 4.01
C MET A 150 -14.36 2.22 4.68
N ARG A 151 -15.00 1.34 3.90
CA ARG A 151 -16.02 0.42 4.44
C ARG A 151 -15.43 -0.54 5.46
N LEU A 152 -14.27 -1.13 5.18
CA LEU A 152 -13.63 -2.07 6.12
C LEU A 152 -13.20 -1.36 7.41
N PHE A 153 -12.67 -0.15 7.31
CA PHE A 153 -12.32 0.64 8.49
C PHE A 153 -13.57 0.99 9.31
N ALA A 154 -14.65 1.44 8.65
CA ALA A 154 -15.93 1.72 9.33
C ALA A 154 -16.52 0.49 10.04
N GLN A 155 -16.37 -0.71 9.48
CA GLN A 155 -16.76 -1.96 10.11
C GLN A 155 -15.88 -2.33 11.31
N TYR A 156 -14.61 -1.95 11.28
CA TYR A 156 -13.67 -2.22 12.36
C TYR A 156 -13.82 -1.26 13.53
N VAL A 157 -14.11 0.02 13.30
CA VAL A 157 -14.19 1.07 14.35
C VAL A 157 -14.99 0.66 15.60
N PRO A 158 -16.17 0.03 15.52
CA PRO A 158 -16.92 -0.41 16.71
C PRO A 158 -16.22 -1.47 17.56
N GLN A 159 -15.33 -2.26 16.95
CA GLN A 159 -14.58 -3.36 17.58
C GLN A 159 -13.12 -2.97 17.87
N ARG A 160 -12.74 -1.74 17.53
CA ARG A 160 -11.37 -1.26 17.60
C ARG A 160 -10.95 -1.07 19.07
N PRO A 161 -9.89 -1.76 19.55
CA PRO A 161 -9.45 -1.63 20.92
C PRO A 161 -8.85 -0.23 21.19
N ALA A 162 -8.85 0.18 22.46
CA ALA A 162 -8.41 1.53 22.84
C ALA A 162 -6.92 1.79 22.55
N ASP A 163 -6.09 0.75 22.51
CA ASP A 163 -4.66 0.78 22.19
C ASP A 163 -4.37 0.47 20.71
N SER A 164 -5.40 0.42 19.85
CA SER A 164 -5.25 0.06 18.44
C SER A 164 -4.27 0.95 17.70
N LEU A 165 -4.32 2.28 17.91
CA LEU A 165 -3.35 3.18 17.27
C LEU A 165 -1.93 2.90 17.74
N LEU A 166 -1.75 2.74 19.06
CA LEU A 166 -0.44 2.53 19.67
C LEU A 166 0.20 1.25 19.11
N THR A 167 -0.54 0.13 19.15
CA THR A 167 -0.07 -1.16 18.63
C THR A 167 0.16 -1.13 17.12
N LEU A 168 -0.62 -0.37 16.36
CA LEU A 168 -0.42 -0.22 14.91
C LEU A 168 0.90 0.48 14.58
N ILE A 169 1.24 1.56 15.29
CA ILE A 169 2.45 2.35 14.99
C ILE A 169 3.71 1.74 15.58
N SER A 170 3.60 0.97 16.67
CA SER A 170 4.74 0.40 17.38
C SER A 170 5.09 -1.01 16.89
N GLN A 171 4.12 -1.80 16.42
CA GLN A 171 4.29 -3.21 16.10
C GLN A 171 3.80 -3.56 14.70
N ASP A 172 4.53 -4.46 14.03
CA ASP A 172 4.13 -4.99 12.72
C ASP A 172 3.24 -6.24 12.82
N GLN A 173 3.07 -6.80 14.03
CA GLN A 173 2.44 -8.10 14.23
C GLN A 173 1.00 -8.16 13.71
N ARG A 174 0.23 -7.07 13.85
CA ARG A 174 -1.17 -6.98 13.38
C ARG A 174 -1.30 -7.07 11.86
N LEU A 175 -0.26 -6.66 11.12
CA LEU A 175 -0.22 -6.74 9.65
C LEU A 175 0.31 -8.10 9.17
N ARG A 176 1.09 -8.79 10.01
CA ARG A 176 1.68 -10.11 9.71
C ARG A 176 0.77 -11.29 10.08
N SER A 177 -0.18 -11.10 11.00
CA SER A 177 -1.12 -12.14 11.44
C SER A 177 -2.34 -12.23 10.52
N ALA A 178 -2.70 -13.44 10.09
CA ALA A 178 -3.87 -13.67 9.24
C ALA A 178 -5.19 -13.35 9.96
N GLU A 179 -5.21 -13.42 11.28
CA GLU A 179 -6.36 -13.15 12.14
C GLU A 179 -6.66 -11.65 12.23
N THR A 180 -5.62 -10.81 12.19
CA THR A 180 -5.72 -9.37 12.47
C THR A 180 -5.48 -8.49 11.26
N SER A 181 -4.88 -9.02 10.18
CA SER A 181 -4.53 -8.25 8.98
C SER A 181 -5.75 -7.58 8.34
N SER A 182 -6.88 -8.29 8.26
CA SER A 182 -8.13 -7.77 7.68
C SER A 182 -8.63 -6.45 8.30
N GLN A 183 -8.18 -6.14 9.52
CA GLN A 183 -8.52 -4.91 10.25
C GLN A 183 -7.34 -3.91 10.24
N ALA A 184 -6.10 -4.42 10.31
CA ALA A 184 -4.90 -3.59 10.36
C ALA A 184 -4.60 -2.86 9.04
N TYR A 185 -4.88 -3.47 7.88
CA TYR A 185 -4.71 -2.81 6.57
C TYR A 185 -5.67 -1.60 6.43
N PRO A 186 -7.00 -1.74 6.62
CA PRO A 186 -7.91 -0.60 6.58
C PRO A 186 -7.54 0.53 7.56
N GLU A 187 -7.05 0.18 8.76
CA GLU A 187 -6.59 1.17 9.74
C GLU A 187 -5.30 1.88 9.30
N SER A 188 -4.36 1.14 8.68
CA SER A 188 -3.12 1.69 8.10
C SER A 188 -3.42 2.70 6.98
N TRP A 189 -4.39 2.36 6.11
CA TRP A 189 -4.92 3.28 5.11
C TRP A 189 -5.55 4.50 5.76
N ALA A 190 -6.39 4.29 6.78
CA ALA A 190 -7.11 5.38 7.44
C ALA A 190 -6.16 6.38 8.12
N LEU A 191 -5.19 5.87 8.88
CA LEU A 191 -4.16 6.69 9.52
C LEU A 191 -3.35 7.46 8.47
N THR A 192 -2.86 6.78 7.44
CA THR A 192 -2.06 7.41 6.39
C THR A 192 -2.84 8.50 5.66
N TYR A 193 -4.08 8.21 5.25
CA TYR A 193 -4.93 9.17 4.56
C TYR A 193 -5.19 10.40 5.45
N TYR A 194 -5.58 10.21 6.71
CA TYR A 194 -5.76 11.32 7.66
C TYR A 194 -4.49 12.15 7.82
N LEU A 195 -3.33 11.53 8.03
CA LEU A 195 -2.07 12.25 8.21
C LEU A 195 -1.66 13.00 6.93
N MET A 196 -1.87 12.42 5.76
CA MET A 196 -1.55 13.06 4.48
C MET A 196 -2.43 14.28 4.18
N ILE A 197 -3.71 14.24 4.57
CA ILE A 197 -4.69 15.30 4.32
C ILE A 197 -4.67 16.38 5.41
N ILE A 198 -4.64 15.99 6.68
CA ILE A 198 -4.81 16.89 7.83
C ILE A 198 -3.47 17.33 8.44
N LYS A 199 -2.50 16.42 8.54
CA LYS A 199 -1.20 16.63 9.20
C LYS A 199 -0.04 16.61 8.20
N ASN A 200 -0.26 17.11 6.99
CA ASN A 200 0.65 16.91 5.84
C ASN A 200 2.10 17.33 6.12
N LYS A 201 2.30 18.48 6.76
CA LYS A 201 3.65 18.99 7.07
C LYS A 201 4.40 18.06 8.03
N GLN A 202 3.71 17.59 9.07
CA GLN A 202 4.22 16.63 10.04
C GLN A 202 4.50 15.28 9.38
N PHE A 203 3.59 14.81 8.54
CA PHE A 203 3.76 13.56 7.80
C PHE A 203 4.99 13.59 6.90
N VAL A 204 5.21 14.69 6.17
CA VAL A 204 6.41 14.88 5.34
C VAL A 204 7.69 14.95 6.19
N ALA A 205 7.65 15.55 7.37
CA ALA A 205 8.79 15.58 8.27
C ALA A 205 9.13 14.18 8.83
N TYR A 206 8.11 13.42 9.21
CA TYR A 206 8.24 12.02 9.65
C TYR A 206 8.85 11.14 8.55
N LEU A 207 8.34 11.27 7.31
CA LEU A 207 8.90 10.54 6.17
C LEU A 207 10.37 10.87 5.90
N LYS A 208 10.78 12.13 6.08
CA LYS A 208 12.19 12.52 5.87
C LYS A 208 13.10 11.84 6.88
N GLU A 209 12.69 11.78 8.14
CA GLU A 209 13.49 11.13 9.18
C GLU A 209 13.56 9.61 8.99
N LEU A 210 12.48 8.98 8.51
CA LEU A 210 12.52 7.58 8.08
C LEU A 210 13.41 7.38 6.85
N ALA A 211 13.44 8.33 5.92
CA ALA A 211 14.27 8.28 4.72
C ALA A 211 15.78 8.45 5.02
N ASP A 212 16.13 8.93 6.22
CA ASP A 212 17.51 9.07 6.69
C ASP A 212 18.03 7.80 7.41
N GLN A 213 17.21 6.75 7.55
CA GLN A 213 17.61 5.50 8.17
C GLN A 213 18.72 4.77 7.39
N THR A 214 19.54 4.03 8.13
CA THR A 214 20.58 3.16 7.54
C THR A 214 19.98 1.80 7.15
N PRO A 215 20.09 1.35 5.90
CA PRO A 215 19.68 0.00 5.50
C PRO A 215 20.39 -1.07 6.34
N LEU A 216 19.69 -2.15 6.67
CA LEU A 216 20.21 -3.30 7.42
C LEU A 216 20.70 -2.98 8.84
N ALA A 217 20.29 -1.86 9.42
CA ALA A 217 20.64 -1.49 10.80
C ALA A 217 19.92 -2.34 11.88
N GLY A 218 18.95 -3.16 11.49
CA GLY A 218 18.06 -3.91 12.39
C GLY A 218 16.67 -3.28 12.48
N GLU A 219 15.79 -3.91 13.23
CA GLU A 219 14.44 -3.40 13.51
C GLU A 219 14.49 -2.44 14.71
N ALA A 220 13.80 -1.30 14.62
CA ALA A 220 13.66 -0.41 15.76
C ALA A 220 12.74 -1.04 16.81
N SER A 221 13.05 -0.80 18.08
CA SER A 221 12.16 -1.19 19.18
C SER A 221 10.83 -0.45 19.11
N GLU A 222 9.80 -1.03 19.73
CA GLU A 222 8.48 -0.39 19.86
C GLU A 222 8.59 1.02 20.43
N ARG A 223 9.45 1.20 21.43
CA ARG A 223 9.71 2.48 22.06
C ARG A 223 10.30 3.50 21.08
N GLU A 224 11.31 3.13 20.31
CA GLU A 224 11.91 4.01 19.30
C GLU A 224 10.90 4.41 18.23
N ARG A 225 10.07 3.47 17.76
CA ARG A 225 8.99 3.76 16.81
C ARG A 225 7.96 4.75 17.38
N ILE A 226 7.56 4.57 18.65
CA ILE A 226 6.64 5.47 19.35
C ILE A 226 7.27 6.86 19.54
N GLU A 227 8.50 6.95 20.03
CA GLU A 227 9.20 8.22 20.27
C GLU A 227 9.36 9.00 18.96
N LEU A 228 9.74 8.31 17.87
CA LEU A 228 9.84 8.92 16.55
C LEU A 228 8.47 9.41 16.04
N PHE A 229 7.41 8.64 16.24
CA PHE A 229 6.07 9.06 15.84
C PHE A 229 5.59 10.28 16.65
N GLN A 230 5.75 10.24 17.98
CA GLN A 230 5.37 11.35 18.87
C GLN A 230 6.15 12.63 18.59
N LYS A 231 7.43 12.53 18.20
CA LYS A 231 8.25 13.67 17.77
C LYS A 231 7.59 14.50 16.67
N HIS A 232 6.88 13.85 15.73
CA HIS A 232 6.26 14.52 14.58
C HIS A 232 4.78 14.80 14.77
N PHE A 233 4.04 13.95 15.47
CA PHE A 233 2.58 14.04 15.57
C PHE A 233 2.06 14.48 16.94
N GLY A 234 2.95 14.67 17.93
CA GLY A 234 2.63 15.10 19.29
C GLY A 234 2.65 13.95 20.29
N ALA A 235 2.84 14.28 21.57
CA ALA A 235 2.97 13.30 22.64
C ALA A 235 1.64 12.58 22.98
N ASP A 236 0.50 13.27 22.86
CA ASP A 236 -0.81 12.70 23.18
C ASP A 236 -1.39 11.89 22.00
N LEU A 237 -1.03 10.60 21.97
CA LEU A 237 -1.59 9.67 20.98
C LEU A 237 -3.08 9.40 21.18
N THR A 238 -3.62 9.61 22.38
CA THR A 238 -5.05 9.43 22.65
C THR A 238 -5.87 10.54 22.02
N GLU A 239 -5.37 11.79 22.06
CA GLU A 239 -5.96 12.91 21.34
C GLU A 239 -5.91 12.71 19.82
N LEU A 240 -4.74 12.31 19.30
CA LEU A 240 -4.59 12.01 17.87
C LEU A 240 -5.56 10.91 17.40
N ASP A 241 -5.74 9.86 18.21
CA ASP A 241 -6.66 8.78 17.90
C ASP A 241 -8.12 9.26 17.87
N LYS A 242 -8.53 10.08 18.84
CA LYS A 242 -9.87 10.69 18.85
C LYS A 242 -10.08 11.56 17.62
N ASP A 243 -9.09 12.36 17.23
CA ASP A 243 -9.14 13.22 16.05
C ASP A 243 -9.28 12.40 14.76
N LEU A 244 -8.52 11.31 14.64
CA LEU A 244 -8.61 10.36 13.52
C LEU A 244 -10.03 9.81 13.40
N ILE A 245 -10.61 9.29 14.48
CA ILE A 245 -11.96 8.72 14.46
C ILE A 245 -13.01 9.80 14.16
N ASN A 246 -12.86 11.01 14.71
CA ASN A 246 -13.78 12.11 14.44
C ASN A 246 -13.71 12.60 12.99
N PHE A 247 -12.53 12.58 12.36
CA PHE A 247 -12.37 12.86 10.94
C PHE A 247 -13.20 11.90 10.09
N TYR A 248 -13.07 10.59 10.33
CA TYR A 248 -13.81 9.57 9.56
C TYR A 248 -15.31 9.55 9.83
N ARG A 249 -15.78 9.96 11.02
CA ARG A 249 -17.21 10.13 11.30
C ARG A 249 -17.87 11.26 10.51
N ARG A 250 -17.09 12.25 10.04
CA ARG A 250 -17.57 13.42 9.31
C ARG A 250 -17.47 13.28 7.80
N MET A 251 -16.78 12.25 7.32
CA MET A 251 -16.51 11.98 5.91
C MET A 251 -17.63 11.15 5.29
#